data_AF-A0A8J8YK89-F1
#
_entry.id   AF-A0A8J8YK89-F1
#
_cell.length_a   1.000
_cell.length_b   1.000
_cell.length_c   1.000
_cell.angle_alpha   90.00
_cell.angle_beta   90.00
_cell.angle_gamma   90.00
#
_symmetry.space_group_name_H-M   'P 1'
#
loop_
_entity.id
_entity.type
_entity.pdbx_description
1 polymer ?
#
loop_
_entity_poly.entity_id
_entity_poly.type
_entity_poly.pdbx_seq_one_letter_code
_entity_poly.pdbx_strand_id
1 'polypeptide(L)'
;MAAPLTAVRARLLLLPVTCTAAGTTGRPAPPSKSSRPRLLPPGTTRCRCSRPPMEAVAPVSAAAVAALLLLPADAALAVGGELGILEGRSFALLHPLIMGGLFAYTLWAGYLGWQWRRVRTVQDEINALKKQLKPAAAATPAAVGAGADSSSTTTPPPAAASKSPSPAEARIEELTDERKALLKGSFRDRHFNAGSLLLGLGVLESVGGALNTWFRTGKLFPGPHLFAGAAITVLWAAAAALVPAMQKGDETARSLHIALNAVNVLLFVWQIPTGLEIVGKVFEFTTWP
;
A
#
# COMPACT_ATOMS: atom_id res chain seq x y z
N MET A 1 25.57 58.21 -8.80
CA MET A 1 25.03 57.92 -10.15
C MET A 1 25.14 56.41 -10.35
N ALA A 2 24.02 55.69 -10.28
CA ALA A 2 23.98 54.22 -10.35
C ALA A 2 23.50 53.79 -11.74
N ALA A 3 24.20 52.81 -12.34
CA ALA A 3 23.86 52.24 -13.65
C ALA A 3 22.64 51.30 -13.56
N PRO A 4 21.80 51.18 -14.60
CA PRO A 4 20.64 50.30 -14.56
C PRO A 4 20.99 48.85 -14.94
N LEU A 5 20.43 47.90 -14.18
CA LEU A 5 20.44 46.47 -14.47
C LEU A 5 19.53 46.15 -15.66
N THR A 6 20.09 45.48 -16.67
CA THR A 6 19.40 44.95 -17.84
C THR A 6 18.57 43.71 -17.48
N ALA A 7 17.27 43.76 -17.75
CA ALA A 7 16.34 42.65 -17.58
C ALA A 7 16.51 41.63 -18.73
N VAL A 8 16.91 40.40 -18.41
CA VAL A 8 16.90 39.27 -19.35
C VAL A 8 15.50 38.67 -19.38
N ARG A 9 14.81 38.84 -20.52
CA ARG A 9 13.46 38.32 -20.78
C ARG A 9 13.58 36.85 -21.24
N ALA A 10 13.31 35.90 -20.35
CA ALA A 10 13.24 34.49 -20.73
C ALA A 10 11.98 34.23 -21.58
N ARG A 11 12.16 33.93 -22.88
CA ARG A 11 11.10 33.45 -23.77
C ARG A 11 10.80 31.99 -23.43
N LEU A 12 9.62 31.73 -22.88
CA LEU A 12 9.08 30.38 -22.72
C LEU A 12 8.59 29.89 -24.10
N LEU A 13 9.37 29.01 -24.74
CA LEU A 13 8.95 28.31 -25.96
C LEU A 13 8.07 27.11 -25.57
N LEU A 14 6.76 27.26 -25.70
CA LEU A 14 5.81 26.15 -25.66
C LEU A 14 5.89 25.40 -27.00
N LEU A 15 6.49 24.21 -27.02
CA LEU A 15 6.35 23.26 -28.12
C LEU A 15 5.11 22.38 -27.89
N PRO A 16 4.21 22.23 -28.88
CA PRO A 16 3.13 21.25 -28.80
C PRO A 16 3.67 19.83 -29.05
N VAL A 17 3.41 18.91 -28.12
CA VAL A 17 3.65 17.47 -28.29
C VAL A 17 2.48 16.89 -29.09
N THR A 18 2.72 16.53 -30.35
CA THR A 18 1.78 15.76 -31.17
C THR A 18 2.04 14.27 -30.99
N CYS A 19 1.05 13.52 -30.48
CA CYS A 19 1.07 12.05 -30.49
C CYS A 19 0.76 11.54 -31.91
N THR A 20 1.75 11.00 -32.60
CA THR A 20 1.57 10.29 -33.87
C THR A 20 1.46 8.78 -33.58
N ALA A 21 0.29 8.20 -33.82
CA ALA A 21 0.10 6.75 -33.79
C ALA A 21 0.74 6.14 -35.05
N ALA A 22 1.80 5.35 -34.87
CA ALA A 22 2.43 4.59 -35.95
C ALA A 22 1.55 3.39 -36.32
N GLY A 23 0.90 3.45 -37.48
CA GLY A 23 0.22 2.32 -38.10
C GLY A 23 1.25 1.39 -38.76
N THR A 24 1.27 0.12 -38.34
CA THR A 24 2.07 -0.93 -38.97
C THR A 24 1.43 -1.41 -40.26
N THR A 25 2.20 -1.39 -41.34
CA THR A 25 1.89 -1.89 -42.68
C THR A 25 1.87 -3.42 -42.72
N GLY A 26 0.83 -4.02 -43.33
CA GLY A 26 0.75 -5.45 -43.65
C GLY A 26 -0.06 -5.70 -44.93
N ARG A 27 0.59 -6.34 -45.92
CA ARG A 27 0.23 -6.69 -47.31
C ARG A 27 -1.24 -7.09 -47.66
N PRO A 28 -1.65 -6.96 -48.94
CA PRO A 28 -2.98 -7.35 -49.42
C PRO A 28 -3.10 -8.85 -49.74
N ALA A 29 -4.30 -9.40 -49.57
CA ALA A 29 -4.69 -10.77 -49.95
C ALA A 29 -5.58 -10.76 -51.23
N PRO A 30 -5.55 -11.82 -52.06
CA PRO A 30 -6.20 -11.85 -53.39
C PRO A 30 -7.70 -12.23 -53.34
N PRO A 31 -8.46 -12.05 -54.45
CA PRO A 31 -9.90 -12.28 -54.46
C PRO A 31 -10.23 -13.76 -54.71
N SER A 32 -11.19 -14.30 -53.94
CA SER A 32 -11.74 -15.65 -54.12
C SER A 32 -13.23 -15.57 -54.49
N LYS A 33 -13.59 -16.22 -55.61
CA LYS A 33 -14.96 -16.48 -56.06
C LYS A 33 -15.43 -17.81 -55.45
N SER A 34 -16.62 -17.88 -54.82
CA SER A 34 -17.57 -19.02 -54.93
C SER A 34 -18.82 -18.87 -54.05
N SER A 35 -19.97 -18.73 -54.71
CA SER A 35 -21.25 -19.46 -54.58
C SER A 35 -21.68 -20.18 -53.27
N ARG A 36 -22.68 -19.61 -52.57
CA ARG A 36 -23.86 -20.20 -51.84
C ARG A 36 -23.66 -21.32 -50.78
N PRO A 37 -24.66 -21.63 -49.91
CA PRO A 37 -25.85 -20.88 -49.49
C PRO A 37 -25.91 -20.65 -47.95
N ARG A 38 -26.79 -19.73 -47.57
CA ARG A 38 -27.18 -19.33 -46.22
C ARG A 38 -27.68 -20.52 -45.38
N LEU A 39 -26.97 -20.83 -44.30
CA LEU A 39 -27.41 -21.68 -43.18
C LEU A 39 -27.45 -20.80 -41.92
N LEU A 40 -28.64 -20.64 -41.34
CA LEU A 40 -28.84 -20.04 -40.02
C LEU A 40 -28.60 -21.11 -38.94
N PRO A 41 -27.72 -20.87 -37.94
CA PRO A 41 -27.72 -21.63 -36.70
C PRO A 41 -28.46 -20.89 -35.56
N PRO A 42 -28.77 -21.59 -34.45
CA PRO A 42 -29.87 -21.27 -33.55
C PRO A 42 -29.57 -20.10 -32.61
N GLY A 43 -30.64 -19.49 -32.09
CA GLY A 43 -30.60 -18.36 -31.17
C GLY A 43 -29.76 -18.64 -29.93
N THR A 44 -28.61 -17.97 -29.84
CA THR A 44 -27.88 -17.80 -28.59
C THR A 44 -28.56 -16.71 -27.79
N THR A 45 -29.30 -17.10 -26.76
CA THR A 45 -29.77 -16.19 -25.70
C THR A 45 -28.53 -15.66 -24.97
N ARG A 46 -28.05 -14.47 -25.36
CA ARG A 46 -27.04 -13.74 -24.61
C ARG A 46 -27.65 -13.34 -23.27
N CYS A 47 -27.28 -14.05 -22.21
CA CYS A 47 -27.52 -13.60 -20.84
C CYS A 47 -26.69 -12.32 -20.64
N ARG A 48 -27.33 -11.16 -20.80
CA ARG A 48 -26.72 -9.85 -20.58
C ARG A 48 -26.67 -9.63 -19.07
N CYS A 49 -25.52 -9.89 -18.44
CA CYS A 49 -25.23 -9.34 -17.12
C CYS A 49 -25.18 -7.81 -17.27
N SER A 50 -26.24 -7.13 -16.85
CA SER A 50 -26.27 -5.69 -16.68
C SER A 50 -25.27 -5.32 -15.58
N ARG A 51 -24.12 -4.76 -15.96
CA ARG A 51 -23.27 -4.04 -15.01
C ARG A 51 -24.04 -2.80 -14.56
N PRO A 52 -24.15 -2.50 -13.25
CA PRO A 52 -24.65 -1.20 -12.83
C PRO A 52 -23.68 -0.13 -13.37
N PRO A 53 -24.19 1.07 -13.74
CA PRO A 53 -23.32 2.16 -14.12
C PRO A 53 -22.48 2.53 -12.89
N MET A 54 -21.16 2.48 -13.00
CA MET A 54 -20.33 3.25 -12.09
C MET A 54 -20.63 4.72 -12.39
N GLU A 55 -21.22 5.43 -11.42
CA GLU A 55 -21.25 6.88 -11.46
C GLU A 55 -19.80 7.36 -11.57
N ALA A 56 -19.51 8.05 -12.66
CA ALA A 56 -18.24 8.72 -12.84
C ALA A 56 -18.16 9.83 -11.81
N VAL A 57 -17.33 9.64 -10.78
CA VAL A 57 -16.88 10.74 -9.94
C VAL A 57 -16.20 11.73 -10.88
N ALA A 58 -16.79 12.92 -11.03
CA ALA A 58 -16.26 13.94 -11.92
C ALA A 58 -14.79 14.24 -11.53
N PRO A 59 -13.85 14.24 -12.49
CA PRO A 59 -12.49 14.64 -12.18
C PRO A 59 -12.53 16.12 -11.76
N VAL A 60 -12.10 16.40 -10.54
CA VAL A 60 -11.76 17.77 -10.14
C VAL A 60 -10.67 18.23 -11.11
N SER A 61 -11.03 19.09 -12.06
CA SER A 61 -10.13 19.55 -13.11
C SER A 61 -8.87 20.14 -12.49
N ALA A 62 -7.69 19.74 -12.96
CA ALA A 62 -6.41 20.32 -12.54
C ALA A 62 -6.38 21.86 -12.65
N ALA A 63 -7.20 22.42 -13.54
CA ALA A 63 -7.44 23.86 -13.67
C ALA A 63 -8.07 24.51 -12.42
N ALA A 64 -8.93 23.80 -11.67
CA ALA A 64 -9.53 24.31 -10.44
C ALA A 64 -8.50 24.38 -9.30
N VAL A 65 -7.59 23.40 -9.23
CA VAL A 65 -6.45 23.39 -8.29
C VAL A 65 -5.44 24.49 -8.67
N ALA A 66 -5.14 24.65 -9.96
CA ALA A 66 -4.27 25.72 -10.45
C ALA A 66 -4.85 27.13 -10.24
N ALA A 67 -6.17 27.30 -10.34
CA ALA A 67 -6.84 28.56 -10.04
C ALA A 67 -6.74 28.93 -8.55
N LEU A 68 -6.73 27.95 -7.65
CA LEU A 68 -6.50 28.17 -6.22
C LEU A 68 -5.07 28.65 -5.92
N LEU A 69 -4.09 28.28 -6.75
CA LEU A 69 -2.69 28.72 -6.64
C LEU A 69 -2.43 30.13 -7.20
N LEU A 70 -3.40 30.72 -7.92
CA LEU A 70 -3.32 32.04 -8.54
C LEU A 70 -4.08 33.13 -7.76
N LEU A 71 -4.65 32.79 -6.59
CA LEU A 71 -5.26 33.77 -5.70
C LEU A 71 -4.16 34.67 -5.10
N PRO A 72 -4.33 36.01 -5.10
CA PRO A 72 -3.39 36.91 -4.48
C PRO A 72 -3.29 36.61 -2.97
N ALA A 73 -2.07 36.31 -2.50
CA ALA A 73 -1.80 35.98 -1.10
C ALA A 73 -2.08 37.13 -0.12
N ASP A 74 -2.19 38.37 -0.62
CA ASP A 74 -2.37 39.57 0.19
C ASP A 74 -3.79 39.74 0.79
N ALA A 75 -4.75 38.87 0.44
CA ALA A 75 -6.15 38.97 0.90
C ALA A 75 -6.56 37.91 1.94
N ALA A 76 -5.60 37.30 2.65
CA ALA A 76 -5.87 36.17 3.55
C ALA A 76 -5.35 36.37 4.98
N LEU A 77 -5.45 37.59 5.51
CA LEU A 77 -5.22 37.86 6.94
C LEU A 77 -6.54 38.08 7.68
N ALA A 78 -7.36 37.04 7.71
CA ALA A 78 -8.44 36.92 8.68
C ALA A 78 -7.83 36.48 10.02
N VAL A 79 -7.08 37.38 10.66
CA VAL A 79 -6.58 37.21 12.03
C VAL A 79 -7.46 38.10 12.90
N GLY A 80 -8.35 37.50 13.70
CA GLY A 80 -9.24 38.27 14.59
C GLY A 80 -10.67 37.73 14.73
N GLY A 81 -10.94 36.49 14.33
CA GLY A 81 -12.26 35.86 14.39
C GLY A 81 -13.08 35.94 13.11
N GLU A 82 -12.51 36.41 11.99
CA GLU A 82 -13.25 36.59 10.73
C GLU A 82 -13.62 35.25 10.05
N LEU A 83 -12.88 34.17 10.28
CA LEU A 83 -13.21 32.82 9.81
C LEU A 83 -14.08 32.03 10.80
N GLY A 84 -14.48 32.64 11.92
CA GLY A 84 -15.37 32.05 12.92
C GLY A 84 -14.89 30.70 13.44
N ILE A 85 -15.65 29.62 13.15
CA ILE A 85 -15.39 28.25 13.64
C ILE A 85 -14.01 27.74 13.20
N LEU A 86 -13.49 28.17 12.04
CA LEU A 86 -12.19 27.73 11.55
C LEU A 86 -11.03 28.30 12.38
N GLU A 87 -11.25 29.41 13.08
CA GLU A 87 -10.29 29.99 14.01
C GLU A 87 -10.41 29.45 15.44
N GLY A 88 -11.54 28.82 15.74
CA GLY A 88 -11.92 28.40 17.08
C GLY A 88 -11.27 27.09 17.56
N ARG A 89 -11.44 26.82 18.85
CA ARG A 89 -10.80 25.71 19.55
C ARG A 89 -11.21 24.35 18.99
N SER A 90 -12.47 24.15 18.62
CA SER A 90 -12.99 22.90 18.09
C SER A 90 -12.24 22.48 16.83
N PHE A 91 -12.01 23.43 15.92
CA PHE A 91 -11.29 23.15 14.67
C PHE A 91 -9.78 23.01 14.89
N ALA A 92 -9.22 23.68 15.91
CA ALA A 92 -7.83 23.49 16.33
C ALA A 92 -7.56 22.09 16.91
N LEU A 93 -8.53 21.50 17.60
CA LEU A 93 -8.44 20.17 18.20
C LEU A 93 -8.72 19.01 17.22
N LEU A 94 -9.15 19.31 16.00
CA LEU A 94 -9.38 18.29 14.97
C LEU A 94 -8.08 17.56 14.60
N HIS A 95 -6.99 18.32 14.40
CA HIS A 95 -5.68 17.77 14.05
C HIS A 95 -5.17 16.76 15.08
N PRO A 96 -5.02 17.10 16.38
CA PRO A 96 -4.52 16.13 17.36
C PRO A 96 -5.43 14.90 17.51
N LEU A 97 -6.75 15.06 17.36
CA LEU A 97 -7.68 13.94 17.38
C LEU A 97 -7.45 12.99 16.19
N ILE A 98 -7.40 13.53 14.98
CA ILE A 98 -7.16 12.75 13.77
C ILE A 98 -5.77 12.09 13.83
N MET A 99 -4.75 12.80 14.31
CA MET A 99 -3.39 12.25 14.45
C MET A 99 -3.35 11.06 15.41
N GLY A 100 -4.09 11.10 16.52
CA GLY A 100 -4.25 9.94 17.40
C GLY A 100 -4.88 8.74 16.69
N GLY A 101 -5.93 8.99 15.89
CA GLY A 101 -6.58 7.97 15.07
C GLY A 101 -5.65 7.39 13.99
N LEU A 102 -4.94 8.24 13.24
CA LEU A 102 -3.99 7.84 12.21
C LEU A 102 -2.82 7.06 12.78
N PHE A 103 -2.36 7.39 13.99
CA PHE A 103 -1.32 6.61 14.66
C PHE A 103 -1.78 5.18 14.96
N ALA A 104 -2.94 5.01 15.58
CA ALA A 104 -3.50 3.68 15.83
C ALA A 104 -3.75 2.91 14.52
N TYR A 105 -4.24 3.59 13.49
CA TYR A 105 -4.45 3.01 12.17
C TYR A 105 -3.14 2.62 11.47
N THR A 106 -2.06 3.37 11.69
CA THR A 106 -0.71 3.03 11.20
C THR A 106 -0.21 1.73 11.81
N LEU A 107 -0.37 1.55 13.13
CA LEU A 107 0.00 0.29 13.81
C LEU A 107 -0.83 -0.89 13.28
N TRP A 108 -2.13 -0.68 13.07
CA TRP A 108 -3.00 -1.68 12.46
C TRP A 108 -2.59 -2.03 11.02
N ALA A 109 -2.27 -1.04 10.18
CA ALA A 109 -1.75 -1.27 8.83
C ALA A 109 -0.43 -2.05 8.86
N GLY A 110 0.46 -1.74 9.82
CA GLY A 110 1.68 -2.48 10.09
C GLY A 110 1.42 -3.96 10.44
N TYR A 111 0.44 -4.23 11.29
CA TYR A 111 0.00 -5.60 11.60
C TYR A 111 -0.48 -6.33 10.34
N LEU A 112 -1.32 -5.72 9.49
CA LEU A 112 -1.77 -6.34 8.24
C LEU A 112 -0.59 -6.67 7.30
N GLY A 113 0.39 -5.77 7.22
CA GLY A 113 1.61 -5.97 6.43
C GLY A 113 2.47 -7.12 6.97
N TRP A 114 2.57 -7.23 8.30
CA TRP A 114 3.24 -8.35 8.97
C TRP A 114 2.57 -9.69 8.68
N GLN A 115 1.24 -9.77 8.77
CA GLN A 115 0.49 -10.99 8.43
C GLN A 115 0.71 -11.40 6.97
N TRP A 116 0.74 -10.43 6.04
CA TRP A 116 1.07 -10.71 4.64
C TRP A 116 2.52 -11.20 4.45
N ARG A 117 3.48 -10.66 5.20
CA ARG A 117 4.86 -11.19 5.23
C ARG A 117 4.88 -12.62 5.76
N ARG A 118 4.12 -12.92 6.81
CA ARG A 118 4.07 -14.25 7.44
C ARG A 118 3.65 -15.36 6.48
N VAL A 119 2.70 -15.09 5.56
CA VAL A 119 2.29 -16.04 4.50
C VAL A 119 3.49 -16.58 3.69
N ARG A 120 4.50 -15.74 3.45
CA ARG A 120 5.71 -16.09 2.69
C ARG A 120 6.73 -16.80 3.57
N THR A 121 7.03 -16.23 4.74
CA THR A 121 8.05 -16.82 5.64
C THR A 121 7.63 -18.20 6.15
N VAL A 122 6.34 -18.43 6.41
CA VAL A 122 5.82 -19.77 6.76
C VAL A 122 6.05 -20.77 5.63
N GLN A 123 5.88 -20.34 4.38
CA GLN A 123 6.14 -21.21 3.23
C GLN A 123 7.62 -21.59 3.13
N ASP A 124 8.52 -20.66 3.44
CA ASP A 124 9.97 -20.90 3.48
C ASP A 124 10.34 -21.87 4.60
N GLU A 125 9.75 -21.71 5.80
CA GLU A 125 9.90 -22.65 6.93
C GLU A 125 9.44 -24.06 6.57
N ILE A 126 8.26 -24.20 5.93
CA ILE A 126 7.75 -25.50 5.45
C ILE A 126 8.73 -26.13 4.46
N ASN A 127 9.25 -25.35 3.51
CA ASN A 127 10.18 -25.85 2.50
C ASN A 127 11.51 -26.30 3.12
N ALA A 128 12.01 -25.55 4.11
CA ALA A 128 13.21 -25.90 4.85
C ALA A 128 13.04 -27.22 5.63
N LEU A 129 11.93 -27.39 6.35
CA LEU A 129 11.64 -28.62 7.09
C LEU A 129 11.46 -29.83 6.16
N LYS A 130 10.75 -29.67 5.03
CA LYS A 130 10.63 -30.72 4.02
C LYS A 130 11.98 -31.13 3.44
N LYS A 131 12.91 -30.17 3.28
CA LYS A 131 14.29 -30.44 2.85
C LYS A 131 15.10 -31.18 3.93
N GLN A 132 14.76 -31.10 5.20
CA GLN A 132 15.41 -31.88 6.28
C GLN A 132 14.89 -33.32 6.35
N LEU A 133 13.62 -33.55 6.01
CA LEU A 133 13.02 -34.89 5.99
C LEU A 133 13.48 -35.76 4.80
N LYS A 134 13.74 -35.14 3.63
CA LYS A 134 14.21 -35.87 2.43
C LYS A 134 15.57 -36.58 2.61
N PRO A 135 16.60 -35.96 3.22
CA PRO A 135 17.87 -36.61 3.55
C PRO A 135 17.75 -37.79 4.49
N ALA A 136 16.81 -37.75 5.44
CA ALA A 136 16.58 -38.86 6.38
C ALA A 136 15.98 -40.11 5.71
N ALA A 137 15.16 -39.93 4.66
CA ALA A 137 14.62 -41.04 3.86
C ALA A 137 15.64 -41.65 2.88
N ALA A 138 16.65 -40.87 2.45
CA ALA A 138 17.71 -41.31 1.55
C ALA A 138 18.87 -42.06 2.24
N ALA A 139 18.90 -42.07 3.59
CA ALA A 139 19.92 -42.73 4.39
C ALA A 139 19.56 -44.16 4.83
N THR A 140 18.62 -44.83 4.14
CA THR A 140 18.39 -46.27 4.35
C THR A 140 19.39 -47.04 3.47
N PRO A 141 20.42 -47.71 4.02
CA PRO A 141 21.30 -48.52 3.20
C PRO A 141 20.53 -49.76 2.75
N ALA A 142 20.46 -49.96 1.45
CA ALA A 142 20.17 -51.27 0.88
C ALA A 142 21.31 -52.22 1.30
N ALA A 143 21.00 -53.16 2.18
CA ALA A 143 21.87 -54.25 2.60
C ALA A 143 20.93 -55.38 3.08
N VAL A 144 20.96 -56.63 2.60
CA VAL A 144 21.78 -57.33 1.60
C VAL A 144 20.91 -58.49 1.12
N GLY A 145 20.90 -58.79 -0.18
CA GLY A 145 20.41 -60.09 -0.68
C GLY A 145 21.59 -61.06 -0.81
N ALA A 146 21.49 -62.24 -0.19
CA ALA A 146 22.04 -63.52 -0.67
C ALA A 146 21.72 -64.65 0.32
N GLY A 147 21.18 -65.77 -0.17
CA GLY A 147 21.16 -67.07 0.52
C GLY A 147 19.79 -67.72 0.60
N ALA A 148 19.62 -68.83 -0.10
CA ALA A 148 18.40 -69.62 -0.22
C ALA A 148 18.14 -70.51 1.01
N ASP A 149 16.88 -70.87 1.26
CA ASP A 149 16.38 -72.27 1.26
C ASP A 149 14.96 -72.36 1.87
N SER A 150 14.14 -73.21 1.26
CA SER A 150 12.71 -73.47 1.52
C SER A 150 12.36 -73.87 2.95
N SER A 151 11.24 -73.36 3.48
CA SER A 151 10.07 -74.16 3.93
C SER A 151 9.12 -73.31 4.78
N SER A 152 7.83 -73.55 4.54
CA SER A 152 6.62 -73.18 5.30
C SER A 152 6.75 -72.57 6.71
N THR A 153 5.97 -71.51 6.98
CA THR A 153 4.80 -71.52 7.90
C THR A 153 4.52 -70.12 8.48
N THR A 154 3.26 -69.67 8.33
CA THR A 154 2.51 -68.64 9.09
C THR A 154 2.99 -67.18 9.16
N THR A 155 2.24 -66.35 8.44
CA THR A 155 1.92 -64.94 8.72
C THR A 155 1.47 -64.71 10.17
N PRO A 156 1.81 -63.55 10.75
CA PRO A 156 0.82 -62.77 11.52
C PRO A 156 0.55 -61.39 10.86
N PRO A 157 -0.67 -60.81 10.95
CA PRO A 157 -0.96 -59.49 10.42
C PRO A 157 -0.22 -58.38 11.19
N PRO A 158 -0.04 -57.20 10.58
CA PRO A 158 0.94 -56.21 10.99
C PRO A 158 0.57 -55.57 12.33
N ALA A 159 1.51 -55.56 13.27
CA ALA A 159 1.44 -54.67 14.41
C ALA A 159 1.36 -53.24 13.86
N ALA A 160 0.19 -52.61 14.04
CA ALA A 160 -0.04 -51.22 13.76
C ALA A 160 0.90 -50.38 14.64
N ALA A 161 2.11 -50.14 14.14
CA ALA A 161 2.97 -49.09 14.66
C ALA A 161 2.19 -47.79 14.46
N SER A 162 1.68 -47.25 15.56
CA SER A 162 1.14 -45.91 15.63
C SER A 162 2.17 -44.95 15.05
N LYS A 163 1.98 -44.54 13.79
CA LYS A 163 2.72 -43.46 13.17
C LYS A 163 2.30 -42.15 13.84
N SER A 164 2.79 -41.93 15.05
CA SER A 164 2.87 -40.57 15.56
C SER A 164 3.79 -39.82 14.60
N PRO A 165 3.33 -38.73 13.96
CA PRO A 165 4.16 -37.96 13.05
C PRO A 165 5.42 -37.53 13.82
N SER A 166 6.58 -37.65 13.17
CA SER A 166 7.82 -37.12 13.72
C SER A 166 7.62 -35.63 14.07
N PRO A 167 8.32 -35.08 15.08
CA PRO A 167 8.14 -33.68 15.48
C PRO A 167 8.22 -32.67 14.32
N ALA A 168 9.03 -32.97 13.30
CA ALA A 168 9.16 -32.18 12.09
C ALA A 168 7.94 -32.29 11.15
N GLU A 169 7.31 -33.45 11.03
CA GLU A 169 6.07 -33.64 10.27
C GLU A 169 4.90 -32.90 10.94
N ALA A 170 4.78 -33.00 12.28
CA ALA A 170 3.78 -32.26 13.05
C ALA A 170 3.95 -30.74 12.86
N ARG A 171 5.19 -30.23 12.87
CA ARG A 171 5.47 -28.81 12.61
C ARG A 171 5.11 -28.37 11.19
N ILE A 172 5.34 -29.24 10.19
CA ILE A 172 4.94 -28.96 8.80
C ILE A 172 3.42 -28.87 8.70
N GLU A 173 2.67 -29.74 9.38
CA GLU A 173 1.22 -29.71 9.41
C GLU A 173 0.71 -28.42 10.05
N GLU A 174 1.21 -28.07 11.24
CA GLU A 174 0.87 -26.84 11.96
C GLU A 174 1.13 -25.58 11.10
N LEU A 175 2.33 -25.45 10.51
CA LEU A 175 2.67 -24.33 9.64
C LEU A 175 1.82 -24.31 8.37
N THR A 176 1.45 -25.47 7.84
CA THR A 176 0.56 -25.56 6.68
C THR A 176 -0.82 -25.03 7.02
N ASP A 177 -1.33 -25.34 8.21
CA ASP A 177 -2.62 -24.84 8.67
C ASP A 177 -2.57 -23.36 9.04
N GLU A 178 -1.48 -22.88 9.65
CA GLU A 178 -1.21 -21.45 9.84
C GLU A 178 -1.28 -20.72 8.49
N ARG A 179 -0.57 -21.22 7.47
CA ARG A 179 -0.58 -20.61 6.13
C ARG A 179 -1.97 -20.59 5.52
N LYS A 180 -2.75 -21.67 5.64
CA LYS A 180 -4.14 -21.72 5.16
C LYS A 180 -4.99 -20.66 5.87
N ALA A 181 -4.84 -20.50 7.18
CA ALA A 181 -5.56 -19.48 7.95
C ALA A 181 -5.16 -18.06 7.50
N LEU A 182 -3.87 -17.81 7.32
CA LEU A 182 -3.36 -16.53 6.85
C LEU A 182 -3.86 -16.16 5.44
N LEU A 183 -3.91 -17.12 4.52
CA LEU A 183 -4.42 -16.92 3.16
C LEU A 183 -5.91 -16.55 3.15
N LYS A 184 -6.72 -17.10 4.06
CA LYS A 184 -8.13 -16.73 4.22
C LYS A 184 -8.32 -15.29 4.70
N GLY A 185 -7.34 -14.73 5.42
CA GLY A 185 -7.42 -13.39 6.02
C GLY A 185 -7.25 -12.21 5.04
N SER A 186 -6.99 -12.48 3.75
CA SER A 186 -6.83 -11.48 2.66
C SER A 186 -5.88 -10.32 2.98
N PHE A 187 -4.84 -10.58 3.79
CA PHE A 187 -3.96 -9.55 4.36
C PHE A 187 -3.23 -8.69 3.33
N ARG A 188 -2.96 -9.20 2.13
CA ARG A 188 -2.38 -8.43 1.03
C ARG A 188 -3.28 -7.24 0.66
N ASP A 189 -4.55 -7.52 0.36
CA ASP A 189 -5.50 -6.52 -0.15
C ASP A 189 -5.91 -5.59 0.99
N ARG A 190 -6.08 -6.13 2.20
CA ARG A 190 -6.36 -5.32 3.41
C ARG A 190 -5.22 -4.36 3.72
N HIS A 191 -3.97 -4.81 3.69
CA HIS A 191 -2.81 -3.94 3.91
C HIS A 191 -2.71 -2.87 2.81
N PHE A 192 -2.93 -3.23 1.54
CA PHE A 192 -2.92 -2.28 0.44
C PHE A 192 -4.01 -1.21 0.58
N ASN A 193 -5.24 -1.62 0.90
CA ASN A 193 -6.36 -0.69 1.10
C ASN A 193 -6.14 0.21 2.33
N ALA A 194 -5.69 -0.37 3.45
CA ALA A 194 -5.36 0.40 4.64
C ALA A 194 -4.21 1.38 4.39
N GLY A 195 -3.14 0.95 3.72
CA GLY A 195 -2.03 1.83 3.35
C GLY A 195 -2.46 2.97 2.41
N SER A 196 -3.36 2.69 1.47
CA SER A 196 -3.89 3.72 0.55
C SER A 196 -4.75 4.76 1.27
N LEU A 197 -5.60 4.31 2.21
CA LEU A 197 -6.39 5.22 3.05
C LEU A 197 -5.51 6.05 3.98
N LEU A 198 -4.53 5.41 4.61
CA LEU A 198 -3.56 6.09 5.48
C LEU A 198 -2.78 7.15 4.72
N LEU A 199 -2.31 6.85 3.50
CA LEU A 199 -1.62 7.81 2.64
C LEU A 199 -2.53 9.00 2.30
N GLY A 200 -3.75 8.75 1.84
CA GLY A 200 -4.69 9.80 1.45
C GLY A 200 -5.08 10.71 2.61
N LEU A 201 -5.56 10.13 3.71
CA LEU A 201 -5.96 10.88 4.91
C LEU A 201 -4.77 11.56 5.57
N GLY A 202 -3.64 10.88 5.65
CA GLY A 202 -2.43 11.40 6.27
C GLY A 202 -1.84 12.60 5.54
N VAL A 203 -1.81 12.57 4.20
CA VAL A 203 -1.37 13.72 3.39
C VAL A 203 -2.34 14.89 3.55
N LEU A 204 -3.66 14.63 3.48
CA LEU A 204 -4.67 15.67 3.68
C LEU A 204 -4.53 16.33 5.05
N GLU A 205 -4.29 15.55 6.10
CA GLU A 205 -4.12 16.08 7.45
C GLU A 205 -2.80 16.84 7.63
N SER A 206 -1.70 16.36 7.04
CA SER A 206 -0.41 17.05 7.10
C SER A 206 -0.47 18.42 6.43
N VAL A 207 -1.15 18.53 5.28
CA VAL A 207 -1.33 19.81 4.59
C VAL A 207 -2.40 20.66 5.28
N GLY A 208 -3.53 20.04 5.65
CA GLY A 208 -4.65 20.69 6.33
C GLY A 208 -4.28 21.27 7.69
N GLY A 209 -3.48 20.57 8.50
CA GLY A 209 -3.00 21.06 9.79
C GLY A 209 -2.10 22.29 9.67
N ALA A 210 -1.24 22.32 8.65
CA ALA A 210 -0.42 23.49 8.34
C ALA A 210 -1.29 24.68 7.89
N LEU A 211 -2.21 24.45 6.94
CA LEU A 211 -3.15 25.48 6.47
C LEU A 211 -4.03 26.02 7.59
N ASN A 212 -4.53 25.15 8.46
CA ASN A 212 -5.32 25.51 9.63
C ASN A 212 -4.55 26.45 10.57
N THR A 213 -3.28 26.14 10.83
CA THR A 213 -2.41 26.99 11.64
C THR A 213 -2.18 28.35 10.98
N TRP A 214 -1.97 28.35 9.67
CA TRP A 214 -1.78 29.58 8.91
C TRP A 214 -3.04 30.44 8.89
N PHE A 215 -4.23 29.86 8.67
CA PHE A 215 -5.50 30.58 8.74
C PHE A 215 -5.73 31.25 10.10
N ARG A 216 -5.35 30.60 11.20
CA ARG A 216 -5.50 31.16 12.55
C ARG A 216 -4.54 32.29 12.90
N THR A 217 -3.33 32.25 12.33
CA THR A 217 -2.22 33.04 12.88
C THR A 217 -1.46 33.88 11.84
N GLY A 218 -1.83 33.75 10.56
CA GLY A 218 -1.16 34.39 9.43
C GLY A 218 0.24 33.85 9.13
N LYS A 219 0.73 32.85 9.88
CA LYS A 219 2.07 32.27 9.70
C LYS A 219 2.12 30.80 10.13
N LEU A 220 3.20 30.12 9.74
CA LEU A 220 3.56 28.83 10.30
C LEU A 220 4.56 29.03 11.43
N PHE A 221 4.62 28.05 12.34
CA PHE A 221 5.60 27.99 13.42
C PHE A 221 6.54 26.80 13.16
N PRO A 222 7.66 27.00 12.44
CA PRO A 222 8.60 25.93 12.17
C PRO A 222 9.17 25.40 13.49
N GLY A 223 9.06 24.10 13.70
CA GLY A 223 9.47 23.44 14.94
C GLY A 223 9.45 21.92 14.79
N PRO A 224 9.91 21.17 15.80
CA PRO A 224 10.09 19.72 15.71
C PRO A 224 8.85 18.97 15.22
N HIS A 225 7.66 19.33 15.72
CA HIS A 225 6.40 18.70 15.31
C HIS A 225 6.13 18.90 13.81
N LEU A 226 6.17 20.14 13.32
CA LEU A 226 5.91 20.46 11.92
C LEU A 226 6.93 19.80 10.98
N PHE A 227 8.22 19.80 11.34
CA PHE A 227 9.26 19.14 10.53
C PHE A 227 9.13 17.62 10.54
N ALA A 228 8.82 17.01 11.68
CA ALA A 228 8.58 15.58 11.78
C ALA A 228 7.34 15.17 10.96
N GLY A 229 6.24 15.93 11.05
CA GLY A 229 5.04 15.72 10.24
C GLY A 229 5.34 15.79 8.74
N ALA A 230 6.10 16.79 8.29
CA ALA A 230 6.52 16.89 6.90
C ALA A 230 7.38 15.70 6.46
N ALA A 231 8.33 15.26 7.31
CA ALA A 231 9.17 14.09 7.03
C ALA A 231 8.33 12.81 6.92
N ILE A 232 7.33 12.62 7.79
CA ILE A 232 6.42 11.46 7.74
C ILE A 232 5.66 11.42 6.42
N THR A 233 5.16 12.56 5.95
CA THR A 233 4.47 12.67 4.66
C THR A 233 5.38 12.25 3.50
N VAL A 234 6.65 12.66 3.51
CA VAL A 234 7.64 12.22 2.51
C VAL A 234 7.90 10.72 2.60
N LEU A 235 8.07 10.19 3.81
CA LEU A 235 8.32 8.76 4.04
C LEU A 235 7.14 7.89 3.59
N TRP A 236 5.89 8.32 3.82
CA TRP A 236 4.71 7.63 3.29
C TRP A 236 4.70 7.60 1.76
N ALA A 237 4.96 8.73 1.11
CA ALA A 237 5.04 8.81 -0.34
C ALA A 237 6.15 7.90 -0.90
N ALA A 238 7.34 7.94 -0.30
CA ALA A 238 8.47 7.09 -0.68
C ALA A 238 8.15 5.60 -0.48
N ALA A 239 7.54 5.22 0.64
CA ALA A 239 7.14 3.84 0.89
C ALA A 239 6.08 3.35 -0.11
N ALA A 240 5.10 4.19 -0.45
CA ALA A 240 4.07 3.88 -1.45
C ALA A 240 4.66 3.73 -2.86
N ALA A 241 5.67 4.52 -3.21
CA ALA A 241 6.36 4.44 -4.51
C ALA A 241 7.09 3.10 -4.74
N LEU A 242 7.40 2.34 -3.69
CA LEU A 242 8.05 1.02 -3.78
C LEU A 242 7.08 -0.10 -4.17
N VAL A 243 5.77 0.13 -4.07
CA VAL A 243 4.74 -0.90 -4.27
C VAL A 243 4.85 -1.60 -5.64
N PRO A 244 5.05 -0.92 -6.78
CA PRO A 244 5.20 -1.59 -8.08
C PRO A 244 6.37 -2.58 -8.14
N ALA A 245 7.51 -2.27 -7.51
CA ALA A 245 8.67 -3.16 -7.45
C ALA A 245 8.39 -4.35 -6.50
N MET A 246 7.78 -4.08 -5.34
CA MET A 246 7.38 -5.11 -4.39
C MET A 246 6.38 -6.10 -4.99
N GLN A 247 5.42 -5.64 -5.80
CA GLN A 247 4.48 -6.51 -6.49
C GLN A 247 5.16 -7.43 -7.51
N LYS A 248 6.29 -7.01 -8.08
CA LYS A 248 7.10 -7.78 -9.03
C LYS A 248 8.05 -8.80 -8.40
N GLY A 249 8.16 -8.86 -7.07
CA GLY A 249 9.05 -9.82 -6.42
C GLY A 249 10.25 -9.22 -5.70
N ASP A 250 10.50 -7.91 -5.79
CA ASP A 250 11.72 -7.29 -5.27
C ASP A 250 11.78 -7.28 -3.74
N GLU A 251 12.70 -8.05 -3.16
CA GLU A 251 12.90 -8.12 -1.69
C GLU A 251 13.61 -6.90 -1.10
N THR A 252 14.44 -6.20 -1.88
CA THR A 252 15.07 -4.94 -1.46
C THR A 252 14.01 -3.87 -1.30
N ALA A 253 13.11 -3.74 -2.28
CA ALA A 253 11.98 -2.82 -2.20
C ALA A 253 11.07 -3.10 -1.00
N ARG A 254 10.81 -4.38 -0.70
CA ARG A 254 10.01 -4.78 0.48
C ARG A 254 10.71 -4.43 1.79
N SER A 255 12.01 -4.68 1.89
CA SER A 255 12.80 -4.38 3.07
C SER A 255 12.89 -2.87 3.31
N LEU A 256 13.11 -2.10 2.24
CA LEU A 256 13.11 -0.64 2.29
C LEU A 256 11.74 -0.08 2.68
N HIS A 257 10.65 -0.61 2.12
CA HIS A 257 9.29 -0.22 2.52
C HIS A 257 9.04 -0.43 4.02
N ILE A 258 9.50 -1.57 4.56
CA ILE A 258 9.39 -1.85 6.01
C ILE A 258 10.25 -0.88 6.82
N ALA A 259 11.51 -0.63 6.41
CA ALA A 259 12.42 0.28 7.10
C ALA A 259 11.87 1.72 7.13
N LEU A 260 11.41 2.24 6.00
CA LEU A 260 10.80 3.57 5.92
C LEU A 260 9.58 3.68 6.84
N ASN A 261 8.73 2.65 6.88
CA ASN A 261 7.56 2.67 7.75
C ASN A 261 7.89 2.46 9.24
N ALA A 262 8.96 1.75 9.56
CA ALA A 262 9.47 1.66 10.94
C ALA A 262 9.93 3.05 11.42
N VAL A 263 10.68 3.78 10.59
CA VAL A 263 11.07 5.17 10.88
C VAL A 263 9.83 6.07 11.02
N ASN A 264 8.82 5.92 10.15
CA ASN A 264 7.55 6.65 10.29
C ASN A 264 6.91 6.44 11.66
N VAL A 265 6.80 5.19 12.12
CA VAL A 265 6.19 4.89 13.42
C VAL A 265 6.98 5.54 14.56
N LEU A 266 8.32 5.52 14.50
CA LEU A 266 9.17 6.18 15.49
C LEU A 266 8.95 7.71 15.50
N LEU A 267 8.86 8.33 14.33
CA LEU A 267 8.56 9.76 14.22
C LEU A 267 7.16 10.09 14.74
N PHE A 268 6.16 9.24 14.49
CA PHE A 268 4.82 9.38 15.08
C PHE A 268 4.87 9.37 16.61
N VAL A 269 5.57 8.40 17.19
CA VAL A 269 5.74 8.31 18.65
C VAL A 269 6.43 9.56 19.19
N TRP A 270 7.47 10.04 18.51
CA TRP A 270 8.16 11.27 18.91
C TRP A 270 7.30 12.53 18.78
N GLN A 271 6.32 12.54 17.88
CA GLN A 271 5.38 13.64 17.76
C GLN A 271 4.37 13.75 18.90
N ILE A 272 4.17 12.69 19.71
CA ILE A 272 3.22 12.70 20.83
C ILE A 272 3.55 13.82 21.84
N PRO A 273 4.75 13.89 22.45
CA PRO A 273 5.05 14.95 23.42
C PRO A 273 5.00 16.34 22.78
N THR A 274 5.59 16.52 21.60
CA THR A 274 5.61 17.82 20.91
C THR A 274 4.21 18.29 20.49
N GLY A 275 3.31 17.36 20.16
CA GLY A 275 1.91 17.65 19.84
C GLY A 275 1.12 18.06 21.08
N LEU A 276 1.36 17.42 22.23
CA LEU A 276 0.70 17.78 23.49
C LEU A 276 1.10 19.18 23.98
N GLU A 277 2.35 19.59 23.77
CA GLU A 277 2.79 20.98 24.02
C GLU A 277 2.00 21.99 23.16
N ILE A 278 1.78 21.67 21.88
CA ILE A 278 0.97 22.50 20.97
C ILE A 278 -0.49 22.52 21.41
N VAL A 279 -1.07 21.39 21.84
CA VAL A 279 -2.42 21.35 22.39
C VAL A 279 -2.53 22.29 23.60
N GLY A 280 -1.54 22.30 24.50
CA GLY A 280 -1.48 23.27 25.59
C GLY A 280 -1.55 24.71 25.11
N LYS A 281 -0.81 25.06 24.05
CA LYS A 281 -0.86 26.39 23.42
C LYS A 281 -2.21 26.69 22.77
N VAL A 282 -2.89 25.70 22.19
CA VAL A 282 -4.26 25.86 21.68
C VAL A 282 -5.22 26.22 22.81
N PHE A 283 -5.13 25.57 23.97
CA PHE A 283 -5.96 25.91 25.13
C PHE A 283 -5.65 27.31 25.70
N GLU A 284 -4.40 27.75 25.61
CA GLU A 284 -3.95 29.07 26.05
C GLU A 284 -4.46 30.20 25.13
N PHE A 285 -4.46 29.99 23.80
CA PHE A 285 -4.67 31.07 22.83
C PHE A 285 -5.97 31.02 22.02
N THR A 286 -6.76 29.94 22.10
CA THR A 286 -8.05 29.85 21.39
C THR A 286 -9.22 29.82 22.37
N THR A 287 -10.40 30.22 21.91
CA THR A 287 -11.67 30.12 22.64
C THR A 287 -12.63 29.20 21.90
N TRP A 288 -13.64 28.68 22.61
CA TRP A 288 -14.75 27.96 21.99
C TRP A 288 -15.60 28.90 21.10
N PRO A 289 -16.32 28.41 20.07
CA PRO A 289 -16.43 27.01 19.66
C PRO A 289 -15.13 26.46 19.08
#